data_AF-A0A2A5GW36-F1
#
_entry.id   AF-A0A2A5GW36-F1
#
_cell.length_a   1.000
_cell.length_b   1.000
_cell.length_c   1.000
_cell.angle_alpha   90.00
_cell.angle_beta   90.00
_cell.angle_gamma   90.00
#
_symmetry.space_group_name_H-M   'P 1'
#
loop_
_entity.id
_entity.type
_entity.pdbx_description
1 polymer ?
#
loop_
_entity_poly.entity_id
_entity_poly.type
_entity_poly.pdbx_seq_one_letter_code
_entity_poly.pdbx_strand_id
1 'polypeptide(L)'
;MINFKHYLIERVDIEKTLKQMGSKLEARIKSDRTATDARKVIETALDSDPTPNKQYALWILRTYLNKGINLFEDFSRTGNALEIFHKHKTKMPKKDINQIKSLSELENMVEAFSDTLSGKEEKAVLSDKIKKETTFVYQSGKDVILIPKTEAASCFWGKGTKWCTAATKGKNEFQRYDDQGTLYIIIKGGKKYQFHMETDSYMNDKDQGLKTNAEMNTVNWFFDKMGEKFQINTVAQNAYGILRIKNPSEKVQLAAIQRNGGVIKYIKNPSEKVQIAAVAQNAYGILRIKNPSEKVQLAAIQRNGDVIKYIENPTQKVMDLANGK
;
A
#
# COMPACT_ATOMS: atom_id res chain seq x y z
N MET A 1 0.97 -49.95 42.87
CA MET A 1 1.42 -48.94 41.89
C MET A 1 0.21 -48.17 41.42
N ILE A 2 0.14 -46.87 41.70
CA ILE A 2 -0.32 -45.80 40.80
C ILE A 2 0.24 -44.51 41.40
N ASN A 3 1.08 -43.85 40.61
CA ASN A 3 1.78 -42.62 40.90
C ASN A 3 0.97 -41.48 40.30
N PHE A 4 0.54 -40.52 41.12
CA PHE A 4 0.04 -39.23 40.62
C PHE A 4 0.81 -38.09 41.29
N LYS A 5 2.06 -37.90 40.85
CA LYS A 5 2.65 -36.55 40.81
C LYS A 5 1.86 -35.73 39.78
N HIS A 6 0.89 -34.95 40.25
CA HIS A 6 0.42 -33.78 39.53
C HIS A 6 0.56 -32.58 40.48
N TYR A 7 1.52 -31.71 40.15
CA TYR A 7 1.64 -30.38 40.72
C TYR A 7 0.33 -29.62 40.50
N LEU A 8 -0.48 -29.48 41.54
CA LEU A 8 -1.56 -28.50 41.60
C LEU A 8 -0.90 -27.11 41.71
N ILE A 9 -0.77 -26.43 40.58
CA ILE A 9 -0.49 -24.99 40.55
C ILE A 9 -1.73 -24.32 41.17
N GLU A 10 -1.57 -23.64 42.32
CA GLU A 10 -2.65 -22.91 43.00
C GLU A 10 -3.38 -22.01 42.00
N ARG A 11 -4.70 -22.18 41.87
CA ARG A 11 -5.57 -21.29 41.08
C ARG A 11 -5.47 -19.88 41.68
N VAL A 12 -5.47 -18.85 40.83
CA VAL A 12 -5.59 -17.47 41.29
C VAL A 12 -6.95 -17.29 41.95
N ASP A 13 -6.94 -17.08 43.28
CA ASP A 13 -8.12 -16.87 44.10
C ASP A 13 -8.43 -15.36 44.20
N ILE A 14 -9.67 -14.97 43.89
CA ILE A 14 -10.08 -13.56 43.82
C ILE A 14 -9.93 -12.88 45.18
N GLU A 15 -10.39 -13.52 46.25
CA GLU A 15 -10.38 -12.93 47.61
C GLU A 15 -8.94 -12.82 48.14
N LYS A 16 -8.11 -13.85 47.91
CA LYS A 16 -6.67 -13.81 48.21
C LYS A 16 -5.97 -12.69 47.43
N THR A 17 -6.31 -12.52 46.14
CA THR A 17 -5.71 -11.50 45.28
C THR A 17 -6.16 -10.09 45.66
N LEU A 18 -7.44 -9.90 45.99
CA LEU A 18 -7.98 -8.65 46.55
C LEU A 18 -7.25 -8.28 47.84
N LYS A 19 -7.04 -9.23 48.74
CA LYS A 19 -6.29 -9.02 49.98
C LYS A 19 -4.83 -8.61 49.72
N GLN A 20 -4.19 -9.17 48.69
CA GLN A 20 -2.77 -8.92 48.40
C GLN A 20 -2.51 -7.64 47.57
N MET A 21 -3.41 -7.30 46.64
CA MET A 21 -3.17 -6.29 45.60
C MET A 21 -4.28 -5.24 45.49
N GLY A 22 -5.41 -5.40 46.18
CA GLY A 22 -6.61 -4.57 46.03
C GLY A 22 -6.34 -3.08 46.20
N SER A 23 -5.65 -2.67 47.27
CA SER A 23 -5.33 -1.25 47.51
C SER A 23 -4.48 -0.62 46.39
N LYS A 24 -3.56 -1.38 45.80
CA LYS A 24 -2.74 -0.93 44.67
C LYS A 24 -3.56 -0.82 43.38
N LEU A 25 -4.49 -1.75 43.17
CA LEU A 25 -5.41 -1.71 42.03
C LEU A 25 -6.34 -0.51 42.13
N GLU A 26 -6.93 -0.26 43.29
CA GLU A 26 -7.76 0.93 43.53
C GLU A 26 -7.00 2.24 43.27
N ALA A 27 -5.73 2.32 43.69
CA ALA A 27 -4.88 3.47 43.37
C ALA A 27 -4.62 3.62 41.86
N ARG A 28 -4.41 2.51 41.15
CA ARG A 28 -4.20 2.51 39.69
C ARG A 28 -5.47 2.92 38.94
N ILE A 29 -6.63 2.42 39.34
CA ILE A 29 -7.94 2.68 38.73
C ILE A 29 -8.25 4.19 38.71
N LYS A 30 -7.87 4.95 39.73
CA LYS A 30 -8.04 6.42 39.73
C LYS A 30 -7.37 7.13 38.55
N SER A 31 -6.35 6.51 37.95
CA SER A 31 -5.63 7.02 36.77
C SER A 31 -6.08 6.40 35.44
N ASP A 32 -7.08 5.53 35.47
CA ASP A 32 -7.61 4.81 34.31
C ASP A 32 -9.15 4.90 34.30
N ARG A 33 -9.67 5.76 33.42
CA ARG A 33 -11.11 6.02 33.30
C ARG A 33 -11.92 4.82 32.79
N THR A 34 -11.27 3.77 32.31
CA THR A 34 -11.92 2.58 31.75
C THR A 34 -12.19 1.51 32.80
N ALA A 35 -11.55 1.58 33.97
CA ALA A 35 -11.71 0.63 35.07
C ALA A 35 -12.68 1.16 36.14
N THR A 36 -13.47 0.26 36.74
CA THR A 36 -14.50 0.65 37.75
C THR A 36 -14.08 0.33 39.18
N ASP A 37 -13.57 -0.87 39.43
CA ASP A 37 -13.24 -1.38 40.77
C ASP A 37 -12.22 -2.52 40.70
N ALA A 38 -11.50 -2.77 41.80
CA ALA A 38 -10.42 -3.76 41.81
C ALA A 38 -10.90 -5.19 41.57
N ARG A 39 -12.13 -5.54 41.97
CA ARG A 39 -12.68 -6.89 41.79
C ARG A 39 -12.90 -7.17 40.31
N LYS A 40 -13.56 -6.26 39.59
CA LYS A 40 -13.79 -6.37 38.15
C LYS A 40 -12.48 -6.42 37.37
N VAL A 41 -11.44 -5.70 37.81
CA VAL A 41 -10.10 -5.79 37.21
C VAL A 41 -9.52 -7.19 37.36
N ILE A 42 -9.64 -7.81 38.54
CA ILE A 42 -9.16 -9.19 38.79
C ILE A 42 -9.96 -10.20 37.98
N GLU A 43 -11.29 -10.12 38.00
CA GLU A 43 -12.18 -11.00 37.22
C GLU A 43 -11.86 -10.93 35.73
N THR A 44 -11.71 -9.73 35.18
CA THR A 44 -11.40 -9.55 33.76
C THR A 44 -9.98 -10.00 33.41
N ALA A 45 -9.00 -9.88 34.32
CA ALA A 45 -7.67 -10.45 34.12
C ALA A 45 -7.73 -11.99 34.05
N LEU A 46 -8.58 -12.62 34.85
CA LEU A 46 -8.83 -14.06 34.78
C LEU A 46 -9.51 -14.42 33.45
N ASP A 47 -10.52 -13.66 33.03
CA ASP A 47 -11.23 -13.93 31.77
C ASP A 47 -10.32 -13.76 30.55
N SER A 48 -9.43 -12.77 30.60
CA SER A 48 -8.45 -12.49 29.54
C SER A 48 -7.29 -13.49 29.51
N ASP A 49 -7.18 -14.39 30.49
CA ASP A 49 -6.19 -15.46 30.46
C ASP A 49 -6.71 -16.68 29.68
N PRO A 50 -6.11 -17.00 28.51
CA PRO A 50 -6.60 -18.06 27.64
C PRO A 50 -6.31 -19.47 28.18
N THR A 51 -5.56 -19.60 29.27
CA THR A 51 -5.14 -20.90 29.80
C THR A 51 -6.17 -21.47 30.78
N PRO A 52 -6.45 -22.79 30.75
CA PRO A 52 -7.40 -23.42 31.67
C PRO A 52 -7.06 -23.20 33.16
N ASN A 53 -5.76 -23.05 33.47
CA ASN A 53 -5.26 -22.86 34.82
C ASN A 53 -4.97 -21.39 35.18
N LYS A 54 -5.30 -20.44 34.30
CA LYS A 54 -5.15 -19.00 34.54
C LYS A 54 -3.73 -18.59 34.97
N GLN A 55 -2.72 -19.17 34.32
CA GLN A 55 -1.30 -19.01 34.69
C GLN A 55 -0.70 -17.62 34.37
N TYR A 56 -1.36 -16.81 33.55
CA TYR A 56 -0.98 -15.47 33.11
C TYR A 56 -1.75 -14.34 33.80
N ALA A 57 -2.84 -14.62 34.52
CA ALA A 57 -3.66 -13.60 35.19
C ALA A 57 -2.83 -12.70 36.14
N LEU A 58 -1.91 -13.27 36.92
CA LEU A 58 -1.00 -12.48 37.76
C LEU A 58 -0.05 -11.60 36.96
N TRP A 59 0.39 -12.05 35.78
CA TRP A 59 1.21 -11.24 34.90
C TRP A 59 0.42 -10.05 34.36
N ILE A 60 -0.84 -10.24 33.95
CA ILE A 60 -1.73 -9.15 33.50
C ILE A 60 -1.86 -8.11 34.61
N LEU A 61 -2.20 -8.53 35.83
CA LEU A 61 -2.38 -7.63 36.97
C LEU A 61 -1.11 -6.85 37.33
N ARG A 62 0.04 -7.54 37.41
CA ARG A 62 1.33 -6.90 37.71
C ARG A 62 1.74 -5.91 36.62
N THR A 63 1.52 -6.27 35.36
CA THR A 63 1.87 -5.43 34.21
C THR A 63 0.98 -4.18 34.13
N TYR A 64 -0.32 -4.32 34.45
CA TYR A 64 -1.24 -3.19 34.57
C TYR A 64 -0.89 -2.22 35.71
N LEU A 65 -0.56 -2.74 36.90
CA LEU A 65 -0.09 -1.94 38.03
C LEU A 65 1.20 -1.17 37.69
N ASN A 66 2.09 -1.80 36.91
CA ASN A 66 3.37 -1.22 36.50
C ASN A 66 3.28 -0.37 35.22
N LYS A 67 2.06 -0.07 34.73
CA LYS A 67 1.81 0.69 33.49
C LYS A 67 2.40 0.08 32.21
N GLY A 68 2.71 -1.22 32.21
CA GLY A 68 3.03 -1.97 30.99
C GLY A 68 1.78 -2.33 30.18
N ILE A 69 0.61 -2.32 30.81
CA ILE A 69 -0.72 -2.26 30.19
C ILE A 69 -1.32 -0.91 30.60
N ASN A 70 -1.67 -0.08 29.61
CA ASN A 70 -2.02 1.32 29.85
C ASN A 70 -3.45 1.49 30.33
N LEU A 71 -4.39 0.75 29.74
CA LEU A 71 -5.81 0.84 30.05
C LEU A 71 -6.38 -0.54 30.36
N PHE A 72 -7.37 -0.59 31.23
CA PHE A 72 -8.12 -1.79 31.57
C PHE A 72 -8.84 -2.37 30.34
N GLU A 73 -9.33 -1.52 29.43
CA GLU A 73 -9.91 -1.96 28.15
C GLU A 73 -8.91 -2.76 27.27
N ASP A 74 -7.59 -2.57 27.46
CA ASP A 74 -6.56 -3.31 26.74
C ASP A 74 -6.46 -4.79 27.19
N PHE A 75 -7.18 -5.23 28.24
CA PHE A 75 -7.15 -6.61 28.73
C PHE A 75 -7.65 -7.60 27.66
N SER A 76 -8.66 -7.22 26.87
CA SER A 76 -9.14 -8.03 25.74
C SER A 76 -8.03 -8.26 24.70
N ARG A 77 -7.30 -7.21 24.31
CA ARG A 77 -6.13 -7.31 23.43
C ARG A 77 -5.01 -8.13 24.04
N THR A 78 -4.80 -7.98 25.36
CA THR A 78 -3.83 -8.76 26.12
C THR A 78 -4.15 -10.25 26.04
N GLY A 79 -5.42 -10.65 26.18
CA GLY A 79 -5.84 -12.04 26.06
C GLY A 79 -5.58 -12.63 24.67
N ASN A 80 -5.89 -11.87 23.60
CA ASN A 80 -5.58 -12.28 22.23
C ASN A 80 -4.07 -12.52 22.03
N ALA A 81 -3.23 -11.60 22.52
CA ALA A 81 -1.79 -11.75 22.42
C ALA A 81 -1.26 -12.94 23.25
N LEU A 82 -1.81 -13.15 24.45
CA LEU A 82 -1.48 -14.29 25.30
C LEU A 82 -1.89 -15.63 24.69
N GLU A 83 -2.97 -15.69 23.90
CA GLU A 83 -3.41 -16.92 23.22
C GLU A 83 -2.36 -17.38 22.20
N ILE A 84 -1.91 -16.44 21.36
CA ILE A 84 -0.87 -16.67 20.37
C ILE A 84 0.46 -17.01 21.07
N PHE A 85 0.81 -16.26 22.12
CA PHE A 85 1.99 -16.54 22.92
C PHE A 85 1.94 -17.95 23.50
N HIS A 86 0.84 -18.36 24.13
CA HIS A 86 0.72 -19.67 24.75
C HIS A 86 0.96 -20.80 23.74
N LYS A 87 0.39 -20.66 22.55
CA LYS A 87 0.49 -21.62 21.45
C LYS A 87 1.89 -21.70 20.84
N HIS A 88 2.62 -20.58 20.79
CA HIS A 88 3.86 -20.46 20.03
C HIS A 88 5.11 -20.15 20.88
N LYS A 89 5.00 -20.02 22.20
CA LYS A 89 6.09 -19.64 23.12
C LYS A 89 7.36 -20.48 22.99
N THR A 90 7.25 -21.73 22.57
CA THR A 90 8.42 -22.61 22.36
C THR A 90 9.35 -22.13 21.25
N LYS A 91 8.83 -21.38 20.27
CA LYS A 91 9.55 -20.81 19.13
C LYS A 91 10.03 -19.37 19.36
N MET A 92 9.75 -18.81 20.53
CA MET A 92 10.02 -17.40 20.85
C MET A 92 11.32 -17.25 21.65
N PRO A 93 12.02 -16.10 21.52
CA PRO A 93 13.22 -15.81 22.32
C PRO A 93 12.95 -15.80 23.84
N LYS A 94 11.79 -15.28 24.25
CA LYS A 94 11.32 -15.31 25.65
C LYS A 94 10.17 -16.29 25.78
N LYS A 95 10.38 -17.36 26.55
CA LYS A 95 9.39 -18.45 26.74
C LYS A 95 8.55 -18.26 28.00
N ASP A 96 9.10 -17.53 28.97
CA ASP A 96 8.43 -17.17 30.21
C ASP A 96 7.81 -15.77 30.07
N ILE A 97 6.50 -15.69 30.27
CA ILE A 97 5.73 -14.45 30.16
C ILE A 97 6.28 -13.37 31.12
N ASN A 98 6.85 -13.77 32.27
CA ASN A 98 7.38 -12.83 33.26
C ASN A 98 8.64 -12.10 32.79
N GLN A 99 9.24 -12.51 31.66
CA GLN A 99 10.34 -11.80 31.01
C GLN A 99 9.85 -10.65 30.10
N ILE A 100 8.55 -10.56 29.85
CA ILE A 100 7.90 -9.57 28.99
C ILE A 100 7.27 -8.51 29.90
N LYS A 101 7.63 -7.24 29.68
CA LYS A 101 7.33 -6.14 30.62
C LYS A 101 6.11 -5.31 30.25
N SER A 102 5.62 -5.42 29.02
CA SER A 102 4.51 -4.63 28.52
C SER A 102 3.67 -5.38 27.49
N LEU A 103 2.44 -4.92 27.29
CA LEU A 103 1.56 -5.41 26.23
C LEU A 103 2.20 -5.19 24.85
N SER A 104 2.80 -4.03 24.61
CA SER A 104 3.44 -3.74 23.31
C SER A 104 4.61 -4.68 23.02
N GLU A 105 5.40 -5.06 24.03
CA GLU A 105 6.47 -6.05 23.86
C GLU A 105 5.90 -7.44 23.54
N LEU A 106 4.82 -7.85 24.21
CA LEU A 106 4.12 -9.10 23.92
C LEU A 106 3.53 -9.09 22.50
N GLU A 107 2.84 -8.01 22.11
CA GLU A 107 2.23 -7.84 20.79
C GLU A 107 3.28 -7.92 19.67
N ASN A 108 4.42 -7.23 19.82
CA ASN A 108 5.53 -7.31 18.87
C ASN A 108 6.11 -8.73 18.76
N MET A 109 6.19 -9.46 19.87
CA MET A 109 6.70 -10.83 19.88
C MET A 109 5.75 -11.81 19.17
N VAL A 110 4.45 -11.61 19.31
CA VAL A 110 3.43 -12.51 18.73
C VAL A 110 2.97 -12.08 17.34
N GLU A 111 3.37 -10.91 16.86
CA GLU A 111 2.97 -10.35 15.57
C GLU A 111 3.18 -11.35 14.42
N ALA A 112 4.36 -11.98 14.38
CA ALA A 112 4.72 -12.99 13.37
C ALA A 112 3.88 -14.29 13.44
N PHE A 113 3.07 -14.47 14.49
CA PHE A 113 2.24 -15.64 14.74
C PHE A 113 0.75 -15.29 14.83
N SER A 114 0.39 -14.00 14.71
CA SER A 114 -0.94 -13.45 14.96
C SER A 114 -2.03 -13.83 13.95
N ASP A 115 -1.68 -14.66 12.97
CA ASP A 115 -2.60 -15.14 11.93
C ASP A 115 -3.58 -16.23 12.38
N THR A 116 -3.72 -16.53 13.67
CA THR A 116 -4.73 -17.51 14.13
C THR A 116 -5.16 -17.33 15.59
N LEU A 117 -6.41 -16.91 15.85
CA LEU A 117 -7.49 -17.80 16.36
C LEU A 117 -8.83 -17.09 16.67
N SER A 118 -8.90 -15.87 17.21
CA SER A 118 -10.20 -15.23 17.56
C SER A 118 -10.81 -14.33 16.47
N GLY A 119 -10.01 -13.89 15.49
CA GLY A 119 -10.47 -13.04 14.40
C GLY A 119 -10.95 -13.78 13.16
N LYS A 120 -10.99 -15.12 13.09
CA LYS A 120 -11.18 -15.79 11.78
C LYS A 120 -12.54 -15.49 11.14
N GLU A 121 -13.62 -15.43 11.89
CA GLU A 121 -14.96 -15.17 11.33
C GLU A 121 -15.19 -13.68 11.09
N GLU A 122 -14.89 -12.81 12.05
CA GLU A 122 -14.99 -11.35 11.84
C GLU A 122 -13.99 -10.83 10.81
N LYS A 123 -12.75 -11.32 10.79
CA LYS A 123 -11.74 -10.99 9.76
C LYS A 123 -12.08 -11.71 8.45
N ALA A 124 -12.75 -12.86 8.43
CA ALA A 124 -13.27 -13.44 7.17
C ALA A 124 -14.41 -12.59 6.61
N VAL A 125 -15.43 -12.25 7.42
CA VAL A 125 -16.56 -11.40 7.04
C VAL A 125 -16.08 -10.00 6.65
N LEU A 126 -15.20 -9.39 7.43
CA LEU A 126 -14.56 -8.12 7.10
C LEU A 126 -13.69 -8.27 5.84
N SER A 127 -12.89 -9.33 5.71
CA SER A 127 -12.10 -9.55 4.48
C SER A 127 -12.99 -9.79 3.26
N ASP A 128 -14.15 -10.42 3.40
CA ASP A 128 -15.05 -10.73 2.31
C ASP A 128 -15.84 -9.49 1.90
N LYS A 129 -16.25 -8.67 2.86
CA LYS A 129 -16.77 -7.33 2.60
C LYS A 129 -15.73 -6.47 1.87
N ILE A 130 -14.50 -6.39 2.40
CA ILE A 130 -13.43 -5.61 1.77
C ILE A 130 -13.10 -6.14 0.37
N LYS A 131 -13.06 -7.46 0.16
CA LYS A 131 -12.87 -8.06 -1.17
C LYS A 131 -14.00 -7.66 -2.14
N LYS A 132 -15.26 -7.64 -1.71
CA LYS A 132 -16.39 -7.17 -2.55
C LYS A 132 -16.27 -5.67 -2.88
N GLU A 133 -15.75 -4.90 -1.93
CA GLU A 133 -15.43 -3.47 -2.06
C GLU A 133 -14.07 -3.21 -2.74
N THR A 134 -13.45 -4.23 -3.34
CA THR A 134 -12.17 -4.12 -4.02
C THR A 134 -12.25 -4.74 -5.40
N THR A 135 -11.85 -4.00 -6.44
CA THR A 135 -11.58 -4.62 -7.75
C THR A 135 -10.12 -5.04 -7.80
N PHE A 136 -9.86 -6.34 -7.96
CA PHE A 136 -8.51 -6.84 -8.22
C PHE A 136 -8.24 -6.79 -9.73
N VAL A 137 -7.39 -5.87 -10.15
CA VAL A 137 -7.02 -5.69 -11.57
C VAL A 137 -5.97 -6.70 -11.98
N TYR A 138 -5.04 -7.01 -11.08
CA TYR A 138 -4.01 -8.01 -11.28
C TYR A 138 -3.71 -8.72 -9.96
N GLN A 139 -3.49 -10.03 -10.01
CA GLN A 139 -3.07 -10.81 -8.85
C GLN A 139 -2.17 -11.97 -9.29
N SER A 140 -0.96 -12.03 -8.74
CA SER A 140 -0.04 -13.15 -8.92
C SER A 140 0.80 -13.35 -7.65
N GLY A 141 0.49 -14.41 -6.91
CA GLY A 141 1.11 -14.67 -5.61
C GLY A 141 0.87 -13.50 -4.64
N LYS A 142 1.96 -12.84 -4.23
CA LYS A 142 1.93 -11.68 -3.31
C LYS A 142 1.86 -10.33 -4.02
N ASP A 143 2.01 -10.30 -5.34
CA ASP A 143 2.00 -9.08 -6.13
C ASP A 143 0.58 -8.82 -6.65
N VAL A 144 0.05 -7.62 -6.36
CA VAL A 144 -1.36 -7.26 -6.59
C VAL A 144 -1.47 -5.82 -7.08
N ILE A 145 -2.38 -5.59 -8.03
CA ILE A 145 -2.92 -4.26 -8.37
C ILE A 145 -4.42 -4.29 -8.06
N LEU A 146 -4.88 -3.35 -7.25
CA LEU A 146 -6.27 -3.28 -6.85
C LEU A 146 -6.80 -1.85 -6.85
N ILE A 147 -8.12 -1.73 -6.94
CA ILE A 147 -8.87 -0.47 -6.84
C ILE A 147 -9.82 -0.63 -5.65
N PRO A 148 -9.61 0.11 -4.55
CA PRO A 148 -10.59 0.18 -3.47
C PRO A 148 -11.80 1.00 -3.94
N LYS A 149 -13.02 0.48 -3.72
CA LYS A 149 -14.29 1.15 -4.07
C LYS A 149 -14.89 1.93 -2.91
N THR A 150 -14.29 1.82 -1.73
CA THR A 150 -14.76 2.45 -0.50
C THR A 150 -13.57 2.91 0.34
N GLU A 151 -13.81 3.88 1.21
CA GLU A 151 -12.83 4.34 2.19
C GLU A 151 -12.37 3.18 3.08
N ALA A 152 -13.29 2.28 3.46
CA ALA A 152 -12.98 1.11 4.27
C ALA A 152 -11.98 0.17 3.57
N ALA A 153 -12.18 -0.09 2.26
CA ALA A 153 -11.24 -0.87 1.47
C ALA A 153 -9.89 -0.16 1.31
N SER A 154 -9.89 1.16 1.08
CA SER A 154 -8.66 1.95 0.98
C SER A 154 -7.86 1.91 2.29
N CYS A 155 -8.50 2.11 3.43
CA CYS A 155 -7.90 1.98 4.76
C CYS A 155 -7.36 0.57 5.02
N PHE A 156 -8.10 -0.47 4.65
CA PHE A 156 -7.68 -1.86 4.83
C PHE A 156 -6.39 -2.16 4.04
N TRP A 157 -6.39 -1.88 2.73
CA TRP A 157 -5.23 -2.16 1.88
C TRP A 157 -4.06 -1.20 2.12
N GLY A 158 -4.35 0.03 2.53
CA GLY A 158 -3.36 1.04 2.90
C GLY A 158 -2.82 0.92 4.33
N LYS A 159 -3.24 -0.07 5.12
CA LYS A 159 -2.72 -0.28 6.49
C LYS A 159 -1.19 -0.32 6.50
N GLY A 160 -0.57 0.45 7.40
CA GLY A 160 0.88 0.55 7.55
C GLY A 160 1.54 1.60 6.64
N THR A 161 0.75 2.34 5.87
CA THR A 161 1.23 3.48 5.07
C THR A 161 0.93 4.80 5.76
N LYS A 162 1.50 5.89 5.25
CA LYS A 162 1.21 7.27 5.65
C LYS A 162 0.19 7.97 4.74
N TRP A 163 -0.48 7.23 3.86
CA TRP A 163 -1.40 7.83 2.88
C TRP A 163 -2.59 8.50 3.55
N CYS A 164 -2.90 9.72 3.13
CA CYS A 164 -4.11 10.42 3.55
C CYS A 164 -5.41 9.69 3.15
N THR A 165 -5.38 8.89 2.08
CA THR A 165 -6.49 8.06 1.60
C THR A 165 -6.67 6.76 2.40
N ALA A 166 -5.74 6.43 3.30
CA ALA A 166 -5.80 5.28 4.19
C ALA A 166 -5.77 5.68 5.67
N ALA A 167 -5.96 6.98 5.95
CA ALA A 167 -5.93 7.52 7.30
C ALA A 167 -7.15 7.04 8.10
N THR A 168 -6.90 6.39 9.24
CA THR A 168 -7.95 5.97 10.19
C THR A 168 -8.07 6.93 11.37
N LYS A 169 -7.17 7.91 11.46
CA LYS A 169 -7.17 8.99 12.45
C LYS A 169 -6.99 10.31 11.70
N GLY A 170 -7.87 11.27 11.95
CA GLY A 170 -7.87 12.56 11.24
C GLY A 170 -8.67 12.51 9.94
N LYS A 171 -8.46 13.50 9.07
CA LYS A 171 -9.19 13.64 7.81
C LYS A 171 -8.70 12.60 6.79
N ASN A 172 -9.62 11.77 6.31
CA ASN A 172 -9.35 10.85 5.20
C ASN A 172 -9.68 11.54 3.86
N GLU A 173 -8.82 11.38 2.86
CA GLU A 173 -8.97 11.99 1.54
C GLU A 173 -9.41 11.00 0.45
N PHE A 174 -9.78 9.76 0.79
CA PHE A 174 -10.17 8.73 -0.18
C PHE A 174 -11.23 9.23 -1.16
N GLN A 175 -12.35 9.75 -0.66
CA GLN A 175 -13.46 10.19 -1.51
C GLN A 175 -13.05 11.28 -2.49
N ARG A 176 -12.19 12.22 -2.05
CA ARG A 176 -11.68 13.28 -2.92
C ARG A 176 -10.92 12.72 -4.13
N TYR A 177 -10.14 11.66 -3.93
CA TYR A 177 -9.41 11.02 -5.03
C TYR A 177 -10.37 10.20 -5.89
N ASP A 178 -11.24 9.40 -5.28
CA ASP A 178 -12.22 8.56 -5.99
C ASP A 178 -13.15 9.37 -6.91
N ASP A 179 -13.58 10.57 -6.46
CA ASP A 179 -14.40 11.49 -7.26
C ASP A 179 -13.65 12.07 -8.48
N GLN A 180 -12.33 12.16 -8.42
CA GLN A 180 -11.50 12.69 -9.51
C GLN A 180 -11.11 11.61 -10.50
N GLY A 181 -10.97 10.36 -10.05
CA GLY A 181 -10.58 9.25 -10.90
C GLY A 181 -10.13 8.02 -10.14
N THR A 182 -9.49 7.09 -10.86
CA THR A 182 -9.25 5.76 -10.30
C THR A 182 -8.04 5.75 -9.38
N LEU A 183 -8.25 5.48 -8.09
CA LEU A 183 -7.18 5.26 -7.12
C LEU A 183 -6.68 3.80 -7.20
N TYR A 184 -5.42 3.61 -7.59
CA TYR A 184 -4.79 2.29 -7.61
C TYR A 184 -3.94 2.09 -6.37
N ILE A 185 -4.09 0.94 -5.72
CA ILE A 185 -3.16 0.44 -4.71
C ILE A 185 -2.37 -0.72 -5.32
N ILE A 186 -1.05 -0.64 -5.20
CA ILE A 186 -0.13 -1.64 -5.71
C ILE A 186 0.62 -2.24 -4.52
N ILE A 187 0.59 -3.56 -4.42
CA ILE A 187 1.41 -4.32 -3.47
C ILE A 187 2.38 -5.14 -4.30
N LYS A 188 3.68 -4.87 -4.17
CA LYS A 188 4.71 -5.54 -4.98
C LYS A 188 5.96 -5.79 -4.15
N GLY A 189 6.39 -7.05 -4.07
CA GLY A 189 7.59 -7.43 -3.31
C GLY A 189 7.55 -7.00 -1.85
N GLY A 190 6.36 -7.05 -1.23
CA GLY A 190 6.13 -6.61 0.16
C GLY A 190 6.08 -5.11 0.38
N LYS A 191 6.25 -4.29 -0.67
CA LYS A 191 6.10 -2.83 -0.61
C LYS A 191 4.74 -2.40 -1.13
N LYS A 192 4.27 -1.24 -0.67
CA LYS A 192 2.99 -0.65 -1.06
C LYS A 192 3.20 0.67 -1.79
N TYR A 193 2.37 0.90 -2.80
CA TYR A 193 2.35 2.12 -3.59
C TYR A 193 0.91 2.53 -3.87
N GLN A 194 0.69 3.82 -4.09
CA GLN A 194 -0.60 4.37 -4.46
C GLN A 194 -0.44 5.28 -5.67
N PHE A 195 -1.14 4.96 -6.76
CA PHE A 195 -1.13 5.73 -7.99
C PHE A 195 -2.50 6.34 -8.25
N HIS A 196 -2.51 7.60 -8.66
CA HIS A 196 -3.71 8.32 -9.10
C HIS A 196 -3.31 9.24 -10.24
N MET A 197 -3.74 8.90 -11.45
CA MET A 197 -3.21 9.47 -12.70
C MET A 197 -3.72 10.89 -12.92
N GLU A 198 -4.92 11.17 -12.45
CA GLU A 198 -5.68 12.40 -12.62
C GLU A 198 -5.03 13.56 -11.85
N THR A 199 -4.33 13.26 -10.75
CA THR A 199 -3.52 14.22 -9.99
C THR A 199 -2.02 14.04 -10.19
N ASP A 200 -1.61 13.18 -11.14
CA ASP A 200 -0.22 12.80 -11.38
C ASP A 200 0.52 12.28 -10.14
N SER A 201 -0.22 11.65 -9.22
CA SER A 201 0.26 11.20 -7.92
C SER A 201 0.77 9.76 -8.00
N TYR A 202 2.04 9.55 -7.66
CA TYR A 202 2.68 8.24 -7.59
C TYR A 202 3.46 8.16 -6.28
N MET A 203 2.84 7.56 -5.26
CA MET A 203 3.33 7.61 -3.89
C MET A 203 3.80 6.25 -3.39
N ASN A 204 4.88 6.23 -2.62
CA ASN A 204 5.28 5.08 -1.81
C ASN A 204 4.52 5.05 -0.48
N ASP A 205 4.75 4.03 0.33
CA ASP A 205 4.14 3.82 1.65
C ASP A 205 4.34 4.97 2.65
N LYS A 206 5.28 5.87 2.42
CA LYS A 206 5.53 7.06 3.26
C LYS A 206 4.80 8.31 2.76
N ASP A 207 3.91 8.18 1.78
CA ASP A 207 3.23 9.28 1.10
C ASP A 207 4.21 10.23 0.39
N GLN A 208 5.28 9.65 -0.18
CA GLN A 208 6.33 10.38 -0.89
C GLN A 208 6.37 9.95 -2.36
N GLY A 209 6.61 10.94 -3.24
CA GLY A 209 6.83 10.68 -4.65
C GLY A 209 7.98 9.69 -4.90
N LEU A 210 7.82 8.85 -5.92
CA LEU A 210 8.81 7.83 -6.29
C LEU A 210 10.09 8.44 -6.85
N LYS A 211 11.26 8.00 -6.36
CA LYS A 211 12.57 8.59 -6.73
C LYS A 211 13.64 7.57 -7.09
N THR A 212 13.50 6.32 -6.62
CA THR A 212 14.52 5.29 -6.81
C THR A 212 14.27 4.45 -8.06
N ASN A 213 15.33 3.84 -8.60
CA ASN A 213 15.21 2.89 -9.72
C ASN A 213 14.27 1.72 -9.40
N ALA A 214 14.28 1.24 -8.15
CA ALA A 214 13.39 0.17 -7.72
C ALA A 214 11.91 0.59 -7.76
N GLU A 215 11.59 1.82 -7.39
CA GLU A 215 10.24 2.37 -7.46
C GLU A 215 9.81 2.61 -8.91
N MET A 216 10.71 3.13 -9.75
CA MET A 216 10.44 3.28 -11.19
C MET A 216 10.21 1.93 -11.88
N ASN A 217 10.88 0.87 -11.44
CA ASN A 217 10.58 -0.49 -11.90
C ASN A 217 9.16 -0.94 -11.53
N THR A 218 8.60 -0.48 -10.41
CA THR A 218 7.20 -0.73 -10.06
C THR A 218 6.24 0.03 -10.97
N VAL A 219 6.54 1.28 -11.33
CA VAL A 219 5.74 2.04 -12.32
C VAL A 219 5.72 1.31 -13.66
N ASN A 220 6.89 0.89 -14.14
CA ASN A 220 7.01 0.14 -15.39
C ASN A 220 6.21 -1.17 -15.34
N TRP A 221 6.35 -1.92 -14.24
CA TRP A 221 5.61 -3.16 -14.03
C TRP A 221 4.09 -2.93 -13.98
N PHE A 222 3.64 -1.84 -13.36
CA PHE A 222 2.22 -1.48 -13.35
C PHE A 222 1.69 -1.29 -14.77
N PHE A 223 2.33 -0.46 -15.59
CA PHE A 223 1.88 -0.22 -16.97
C PHE A 223 1.93 -1.49 -17.83
N ASP A 224 2.91 -2.38 -17.61
CA ASP A 224 2.95 -3.70 -18.25
C ASP A 224 1.72 -4.54 -17.89
N LYS A 225 1.37 -4.63 -16.60
CA LYS A 225 0.23 -5.44 -16.15
C LYS A 225 -1.14 -4.86 -16.51
N MET A 226 -1.24 -3.55 -16.69
CA MET A 226 -2.48 -2.91 -17.16
C MET A 226 -2.72 -3.12 -18.66
N GLY A 227 -1.67 -3.45 -19.44
CA GLY A 227 -1.77 -3.78 -20.86
C GLY A 227 -1.91 -2.60 -21.82
N GLU A 228 -1.81 -2.89 -23.12
CA GLU A 228 -1.73 -1.88 -24.20
C GLU A 228 -2.96 -0.96 -24.24
N LYS A 229 -4.17 -1.49 -24.05
CA LYS A 229 -5.40 -0.68 -24.06
C LYS A 229 -5.38 0.40 -22.97
N PHE A 230 -4.92 0.04 -21.76
CA PHE A 230 -4.79 1.00 -20.68
C PHE A 230 -3.74 2.06 -21.01
N GLN A 231 -2.58 1.64 -21.50
CA GLN A 231 -1.50 2.54 -21.92
C GLN A 231 -1.96 3.55 -22.98
N ILE A 232 -2.72 3.10 -24.00
CA ILE A 232 -3.33 3.97 -25.02
C ILE A 232 -4.26 5.00 -24.36
N ASN A 233 -5.14 4.57 -23.45
CA ASN A 233 -6.05 5.48 -22.76
C ASN A 233 -5.29 6.51 -21.91
N THR A 234 -4.22 6.11 -21.23
CA THR A 234 -3.38 7.02 -20.44
C THR A 234 -2.82 8.15 -21.31
N VAL A 235 -2.21 7.80 -22.46
CA VAL A 235 -1.58 8.81 -23.33
C VAL A 235 -2.59 9.63 -24.14
N ALA A 236 -3.77 9.07 -24.40
CA ALA A 236 -4.87 9.80 -25.05
C ALA A 236 -5.43 10.92 -24.17
N GLN A 237 -5.51 10.70 -22.85
CA GLN A 237 -5.93 11.74 -21.90
C GLN A 237 -4.81 12.78 -21.69
N ASN A 238 -3.59 12.30 -21.42
CA ASN A 238 -2.40 13.13 -21.23
C ASN A 238 -1.21 12.55 -22.01
N ALA A 239 -0.81 13.22 -23.09
CA ALA A 239 0.30 12.78 -23.94
C ALA A 239 1.62 12.58 -23.17
N TYR A 240 1.85 13.35 -22.10
CA TYR A 240 3.05 13.21 -21.26
C TYR A 240 3.07 11.93 -20.42
N GLY A 241 1.95 11.21 -20.33
CA GLY A 241 1.89 9.87 -19.73
C GLY A 241 2.85 8.88 -20.38
N ILE A 242 3.25 9.12 -21.64
CA ILE A 242 4.24 8.30 -22.34
C ILE A 242 5.59 8.23 -21.63
N LEU A 243 5.95 9.24 -20.83
CA LEU A 243 7.18 9.26 -20.03
C LEU A 243 7.24 8.16 -18.97
N ARG A 244 6.09 7.60 -18.59
CA ARG A 244 5.96 6.55 -17.57
C ARG A 244 5.83 5.15 -18.15
N ILE A 245 5.69 5.04 -19.47
CA ILE A 245 5.53 3.77 -20.17
C ILE A 245 6.90 3.37 -20.72
N LYS A 246 7.47 2.29 -20.17
CA LYS A 246 8.72 1.75 -20.67
C LYS A 246 8.47 1.03 -22.00
N ASN A 247 9.21 1.43 -23.04
CA ASN A 247 9.15 0.83 -24.38
C ASN A 247 7.72 0.79 -24.95
N PRO A 248 7.03 1.94 -25.11
CA PRO A 248 5.66 1.98 -25.61
C PRO A 248 5.58 1.39 -27.03
N SER A 249 4.53 0.63 -27.32
CA SER A 249 4.28 0.09 -28.66
C SER A 249 4.06 1.22 -29.68
N GLU A 250 4.20 0.94 -30.97
CA GLU A 250 3.90 1.93 -32.02
C GLU A 250 2.49 2.52 -31.86
N LYS A 251 1.50 1.70 -31.47
CA LYS A 251 0.13 2.17 -31.25
C LYS A 251 0.03 3.15 -30.09
N VAL A 252 0.71 2.87 -28.97
CA VAL A 252 0.77 3.78 -27.81
C VAL A 252 1.49 5.08 -28.19
N GLN A 253 2.59 4.98 -28.94
CA GLN A 253 3.32 6.16 -29.45
C GLN A 253 2.43 7.03 -30.34
N LEU A 254 1.72 6.43 -31.29
CA LEU A 254 0.80 7.14 -32.18
C LEU A 254 -0.34 7.82 -31.41
N ALA A 255 -0.92 7.16 -30.41
CA ALA A 255 -1.95 7.76 -29.56
C ALA A 255 -1.43 8.98 -28.79
N ALA A 256 -0.20 8.92 -28.26
CA ALA A 256 0.43 10.06 -27.60
C ALA A 256 0.69 11.23 -28.56
N ILE A 257 1.19 10.94 -29.76
CA ILE A 257 1.44 11.93 -30.82
C ILE A 257 0.14 12.57 -31.30
N GLN A 258 -0.92 11.79 -31.48
CA GLN A 258 -2.24 12.30 -31.86
C GLN A 258 -2.76 13.31 -30.84
N ARG A 259 -2.49 13.10 -29.55
CA ARG A 259 -2.84 14.04 -28.49
C ARG A 259 -1.93 15.27 -28.46
N ASN A 260 -0.61 15.09 -28.60
CA ASN A 260 0.36 16.18 -28.68
C ASN A 260 1.66 15.71 -29.35
N GLY A 261 1.86 16.07 -30.61
CA GLY A 261 3.02 15.71 -31.42
C GLY A 261 4.34 16.22 -30.87
N GLY A 262 4.31 17.24 -30.01
CA GLY A 262 5.49 17.72 -29.28
C GLY A 262 6.10 16.69 -28.33
N VAL A 263 5.38 15.62 -27.97
CA VAL A 263 5.94 14.54 -27.13
C VAL A 263 6.91 13.62 -27.87
N ILE A 264 7.05 13.76 -29.20
CA ILE A 264 8.02 13.01 -30.02
C ILE A 264 9.44 13.11 -29.44
N LYS A 265 9.81 14.24 -28.83
CA LYS A 265 11.11 14.44 -28.16
C LYS A 265 11.39 13.47 -27.01
N TYR A 266 10.36 12.83 -26.45
CA TYR A 266 10.45 11.88 -25.36
C TYR A 266 10.35 10.42 -25.80
N ILE A 267 10.02 10.18 -27.07
CA ILE A 267 9.90 8.83 -27.63
C ILE A 267 11.29 8.38 -28.08
N LYS A 268 11.78 7.27 -27.51
CA LYS A 268 13.04 6.67 -27.93
C LYS A 268 12.82 5.87 -29.22
N ASN A 269 13.62 6.14 -30.24
CA ASN A 269 13.62 5.45 -31.54
C ASN A 269 12.20 5.33 -32.16
N PRO A 270 11.48 6.46 -32.39
CA PRO A 270 10.15 6.42 -33.00
C PRO A 270 10.22 5.85 -34.41
N SER A 271 9.24 5.03 -34.81
CA SER A 271 9.16 4.52 -36.18
C SER A 271 8.93 5.66 -37.19
N GLU A 272 9.26 5.42 -38.47
CA GLU A 272 9.00 6.40 -39.56
C GLU A 272 7.54 6.87 -39.54
N LYS A 273 6.60 5.96 -39.27
CA LYS A 273 5.16 6.29 -39.17
C LYS A 273 4.85 7.22 -38.00
N VAL A 274 5.45 7.00 -36.83
CA VAL A 274 5.29 7.88 -35.65
C VAL A 274 5.91 9.25 -35.93
N GLN A 275 7.06 9.30 -36.60
CA GLN A 275 7.72 10.53 -37.02
C GLN A 275 6.85 11.33 -38.00
N ILE A 276 6.32 10.69 -39.05
CA ILE A 276 5.40 11.30 -40.02
C ILE A 276 4.16 11.87 -39.30
N ALA A 277 3.56 11.10 -38.38
CA ALA A 277 2.39 11.56 -37.62
C ALA A 277 2.72 12.82 -36.79
N ALA A 278 3.91 12.90 -36.20
CA ALA A 278 4.33 14.06 -35.41
C ALA A 278 4.48 15.32 -36.27
N VAL A 279 5.16 15.22 -37.42
CA VAL A 279 5.37 16.37 -38.32
C VAL A 279 4.10 16.78 -39.07
N ALA A 280 3.21 15.84 -39.34
CA ALA A 280 1.90 16.13 -39.93
C ALA A 280 1.03 16.97 -38.99
N GLN A 281 1.10 16.72 -37.68
CA GLN A 281 0.41 17.55 -36.69
C GLN A 281 1.07 18.92 -36.56
N ASN A 282 2.39 18.96 -36.38
CA ASN A 282 3.18 20.18 -36.29
C ASN A 282 4.54 19.99 -36.98
N ALA A 283 4.77 20.69 -38.09
CA ALA A 283 5.99 20.59 -38.89
C ALA A 283 7.27 20.83 -38.07
N TYR A 284 7.22 21.70 -37.04
CA TYR A 284 8.34 21.96 -36.13
C TYR A 284 8.69 20.75 -35.25
N GLY A 285 7.91 19.67 -35.27
CA GLY A 285 8.29 18.37 -34.71
C GLY A 285 9.57 17.81 -35.32
N ILE A 286 9.91 18.21 -36.56
CA ILE A 286 11.13 17.77 -37.26
C ILE A 286 12.41 18.13 -36.47
N LEU A 287 12.40 19.25 -35.71
CA LEU A 287 13.51 19.68 -34.85
C LEU A 287 13.82 18.68 -33.71
N ARG A 288 12.89 17.76 -33.43
CA ARG A 288 12.98 16.78 -32.34
C ARG A 288 13.26 15.37 -32.85
N ILE A 289 13.38 15.19 -34.17
CA ILE A 289 13.63 13.91 -34.83
C ILE A 289 15.08 13.88 -35.28
N LYS A 290 15.83 12.88 -34.81
CA LYS A 290 17.22 12.67 -35.24
C LYS A 290 17.23 11.92 -36.57
N ASN A 291 17.99 12.42 -37.54
CA ASN A 291 18.17 11.82 -38.88
C ASN A 291 16.83 11.43 -39.55
N PRO A 292 15.92 12.39 -39.80
CA PRO A 292 14.63 12.09 -40.43
C PRO A 292 14.82 11.55 -41.85
N SER A 293 14.07 10.51 -42.21
CA SER A 293 14.07 9.97 -43.58
C SER A 293 13.53 10.98 -44.59
N GLU A 294 13.83 10.79 -45.89
CA GLU A 294 13.28 11.62 -46.97
C GLU A 294 11.76 11.77 -46.85
N LYS A 295 11.03 10.70 -46.52
CA LYS A 295 9.56 10.74 -46.36
C LYS A 295 9.13 11.64 -45.20
N VAL A 296 9.84 11.58 -44.07
CA VAL A 296 9.55 12.42 -42.90
C VAL A 296 9.86 13.89 -43.22
N GLN A 297 10.97 14.15 -43.91
CA GLN A 297 11.35 15.49 -44.36
C GLN A 297 10.30 16.08 -45.30
N LEU A 298 9.89 15.33 -46.33
CA LEU A 298 8.85 15.74 -47.28
C LEU A 298 7.53 16.02 -46.56
N ALA A 299 7.10 15.15 -45.63
CA ALA A 299 5.88 15.37 -44.85
C ALA A 299 5.94 16.67 -44.01
N ALA A 300 7.10 17.01 -43.46
CA ALA A 300 7.30 18.25 -42.71
C ALA A 300 7.23 19.49 -43.62
N ILE A 301 7.90 19.46 -44.78
CA ILE A 301 7.88 20.56 -45.76
C ILE A 301 6.48 20.78 -46.34
N GLN A 302 5.77 19.71 -46.70
CA GLN A 302 4.39 19.79 -47.17
C GLN A 302 3.47 20.48 -46.15
N ARG A 303 3.74 20.28 -44.86
CA ARG A 303 2.98 20.91 -43.78
C ARG A 303 3.37 22.37 -43.57
N ASN A 304 4.67 22.69 -43.62
CA ASN A 304 5.18 24.05 -43.54
C ASN A 304 6.58 24.13 -44.18
N GLY A 305 6.72 24.77 -45.33
CA GLY A 305 7.99 24.91 -46.05
C GLY A 305 9.09 25.61 -45.24
N ASP A 306 8.72 26.49 -44.31
CA ASP A 306 9.69 27.25 -43.49
C ASP A 306 10.57 26.35 -42.60
N VAL A 307 10.16 25.10 -42.37
CA VAL A 307 10.95 24.19 -41.52
C VAL A 307 12.19 23.63 -42.21
N ILE A 308 12.38 23.88 -43.51
CA ILE A 308 13.57 23.48 -44.28
C ILE A 308 14.87 23.91 -43.62
N LYS A 309 14.89 25.11 -43.02
CA LYS A 309 16.06 25.67 -42.31
C LYS A 309 16.47 24.88 -41.07
N TYR A 310 15.65 23.91 -40.64
CA TYR A 310 15.91 23.03 -39.50
C TYR A 310 16.17 21.57 -39.89
N ILE A 311 16.15 21.24 -41.18
CA ILE A 311 16.46 19.89 -41.65
C ILE A 311 17.96 19.81 -41.91
N GLU A 312 18.66 19.02 -41.11
CA GLU A 312 20.06 18.70 -41.37
C GLU A 312 20.15 17.77 -42.59
N ASN A 313 20.82 18.24 -43.65
CA ASN A 313 21.00 17.53 -44.93
C ASN A 313 19.68 17.16 -45.64
N PRO A 314 18.90 18.16 -46.12
CA PRO A 314 17.68 17.89 -46.87
C PRO A 314 17.99 17.20 -48.20
N THR A 315 17.15 16.26 -48.63
CA THR A 315 17.32 15.64 -49.96
C THR A 315 17.00 16.62 -51.08
N GLN A 316 17.47 16.34 -52.31
CA GLN A 316 17.18 17.21 -53.46
C GLN A 316 15.68 17.44 -53.64
N LYS A 317 14.86 16.37 -53.54
CA LYS A 317 13.40 16.49 -53.63
C LYS A 317 12.81 17.39 -52.55
N VAL A 318 13.35 17.34 -51.34
CA VAL A 318 12.91 18.17 -50.21
C VAL A 318 13.24 19.65 -50.48
N MET A 319 14.42 19.93 -51.04
CA MET A 319 14.81 21.28 -51.46
C MET A 319 13.96 21.81 -52.62
N ASP A 320 13.67 20.98 -53.62
CA ASP A 320 12.84 21.37 -54.76
C ASP A 320 11.42 21.74 -54.29
N LEU A 321 10.82 20.88 -53.46
CA LEU A 321 9.50 21.10 -52.90
C LEU A 321 9.42 22.37 -52.03
N ALA A 322 10.44 22.63 -51.20
CA ALA A 322 10.48 23.83 -50.36
C ALA A 322 10.59 25.12 -51.18
N ASN A 323 11.15 25.06 -52.39
CA ASN A 323 11.29 26.19 -53.31
C ASN A 323 10.12 26.32 -54.30
N GLY A 324 9.08 25.50 -54.17
CA GLY A 324 7.91 25.51 -55.08
C GLY A 324 8.21 25.03 -56.50
N LYS A 325 9.25 24.20 -56.67
CA LYS A 325 9.68 23.63 -57.96
C LYS A 325 9.11 22.25 -58.23
#